data_AF-A0A945PCV5-F1
#
_entry.id   AF-A0A945PCV5-F1
#
_cell.length_a   1.000
_cell.length_b   1.000
_cell.length_c   1.000
_cell.angle_alpha   90.00
_cell.angle_beta   90.00
_cell.angle_gamma   90.00
#
_symmetry.space_group_name_H-M   'P 1'
#
loop_
_entity.id
_entity.type
_entity.pdbx_description
1 polymer ?
#
loop_
_entity_poly.entity_id
_entity_poly.type
_entity_poly.pdbx_seq_one_letter_code
_entity_poly.pdbx_strand_id
1 'polypeptide(L)' 'MNGLFTDEALLASKGGSPSKAIVGYIDSYSLNIGSRATLVSDDTNRAYGVLMASRADDVRALYERL' A
#
# COMPACT_ATOMS: atom_id res chain seq x y z
N MET A 1 11.29 6.23 -5.71
CA MET A 1 10.71 5.94 -4.39
C MET A 1 9.77 4.76 -4.58
N ASN A 2 10.10 3.58 -4.06
CA ASN A 2 9.37 2.35 -4.36
C ASN A 2 8.02 2.37 -3.66
N GLY A 3 6.92 2.27 -4.42
CA GLY A 3 5.54 2.35 -3.95
C GLY A 3 5.02 1.11 -3.21
N LEU A 4 5.90 0.31 -2.60
CA LEU A 4 5.51 -0.90 -1.89
C LEU A 4 5.56 -0.63 -0.38
N PHE A 5 4.41 -0.33 0.23
CA PHE A 5 4.27 -0.18 1.68
C PHE A 5 3.50 -1.38 2.24
N THR A 6 4.14 -2.55 2.23
CA THR A 6 3.57 -3.78 2.81
C THR A 6 4.04 -4.02 4.24
N ASP A 7 4.83 -3.10 4.80
CA ASP A 7 5.50 -3.24 6.08
C ASP A 7 5.24 -2.01 6.96
N GLU A 8 4.80 -2.24 8.21
CA GLU A 8 4.47 -1.17 9.15
C GLU A 8 5.70 -0.30 9.46
N ALA A 9 6.88 -0.89 9.61
CA ALA A 9 8.12 -0.16 9.88
C ALA A 9 8.55 0.70 8.69
N LEU A 10 8.34 0.21 7.46
CA LEU A 10 8.61 1.01 6.26
C LEU A 10 7.69 2.23 6.18
N LEU A 11 6.39 2.09 6.47
CA LEU A 11 5.48 3.23 6.47
C LEU A 11 5.72 4.16 7.66
N ALA A 12 6.09 3.61 8.83
CA ALA A 12 6.51 4.40 9.99
C ALA A 12 7.77 5.23 9.71
N SER A 13 8.73 4.70 8.94
CA SER A 13 9.92 5.45 8.51
C SER A 13 9.60 6.67 7.64
N LYS A 14 8.38 6.73 7.07
CA LYS A 14 7.85 7.88 6.32
C LYS A 14 7.04 8.85 7.17
N GLY A 15 7.03 8.66 8.50
CA GLY A 15 6.39 9.55 9.46
C GLY A 15 4.92 9.27 9.71
N GLY A 16 4.40 8.11 9.28
CA GLY A 16 3.06 7.64 9.66
C GLY A 16 3.09 6.81 10.93
N SER A 17 1.93 6.56 11.54
CA SER A 17 1.78 5.61 12.65
C SER A 17 0.80 4.49 12.27
N PRO A 18 1.16 3.59 11.33
CA PRO A 18 0.31 2.45 10.99
C PRO A 18 0.14 1.50 12.17
N SER A 19 -0.96 0.77 12.16
CA SER A 19 -1.23 -0.32 13.09
C SER A 19 -2.17 -1.34 12.46
N LYS A 20 -2.34 -2.50 13.11
CA LYS A 20 -3.30 -3.53 12.72
C LYS A 20 -3.08 -4.01 11.28
N ALA A 21 -1.84 -4.36 10.92
CA ALA A 21 -1.55 -5.04 9.67
C ALA A 21 -2.35 -6.34 9.52
N ILE A 22 -3.22 -6.39 8.52
CA ILE A 22 -3.99 -7.57 8.13
C ILE A 22 -3.64 -7.90 6.69
N VAL A 23 -3.26 -9.15 6.42
CA VAL A 23 -3.04 -9.64 5.06
C VAL A 23 -4.38 -9.83 4.36
N GLY A 24 -4.49 -9.34 3.14
CA GLY A 24 -5.68 -9.48 2.31
C GLY A 24 -5.35 -9.54 0.82
N TYR A 25 -6.40 -9.56 0.00
CA TYR A 25 -6.27 -9.49 -1.45
C TYR A 25 -7.45 -8.72 -2.06
N ILE A 26 -7.26 -8.29 -3.30
CA ILE A 26 -8.31 -7.75 -4.16
C ILE A 26 -8.36 -8.57 -5.46
N ASP A 27 -9.54 -9.08 -5.81
CA ASP A 27 -9.77 -9.81 -7.07
C ASP A 27 -9.80 -8.84 -8.27
N SER A 28 -9.63 -9.38 -9.48
CA SER A 28 -9.63 -8.63 -10.75
C SER A 28 -8.50 -7.60 -10.89
N TYR A 29 -7.37 -7.82 -10.20
CA TYR A 29 -6.18 -6.98 -10.30
C TYR A 29 -4.90 -7.80 -10.27
N SER A 30 -3.90 -7.30 -10.99
CA SER A 30 -2.51 -7.75 -10.96
C SER A 30 -1.58 -6.63 -10.51
N LEU A 31 -0.53 -7.00 -9.76
CA LEU A 31 0.51 -6.05 -9.36
C LEU A 31 1.58 -5.95 -10.46
N ASN A 32 1.70 -4.76 -11.06
CA ASN A 32 2.80 -4.44 -11.97
C ASN A 32 3.91 -3.72 -11.21
N ILE A 33 5.11 -4.28 -11.22
CA ILE A 33 6.30 -3.70 -10.57
C ILE A 33 7.20 -3.08 -11.64
N GLY A 34 7.11 -1.76 -11.78
CA GLY A 34 8.03 -0.94 -12.59
C GLY A 34 8.87 -0.01 -11.71
N SER A 35 9.02 1.26 -12.11
CA SER A 35 9.63 2.30 -11.27
C SER A 35 8.80 2.64 -10.01
N ARG A 36 7.50 2.33 -10.04
CA ARG A 36 6.57 2.30 -8.92
C ARG A 36 5.70 1.04 -9.03
N ALA A 37 5.31 0.47 -7.89
CA ALA A 37 4.35 -0.62 -7.84
C ALA A 37 2.94 -0.06 -8.12
N THR A 38 2.20 -0.70 -9.03
CA THR A 38 0.88 -0.24 -9.47
C THR A 38 -0.06 -1.43 -9.62
N LEU A 39 -1.31 -1.29 -9.18
CA LEU A 39 -2.36 -2.26 -9.47
C LEU A 39 -2.95 -1.98 -10.84
N VAL A 40 -3.04 -3.00 -11.68
CA VAL A 40 -3.63 -2.94 -13.03
C VAL A 40 -4.79 -3.91 -13.08
N SER A 41 -5.90 -3.52 -13.70
CA SER A 41 -7.07 -4.39 -13.88
C SER A 41 -6.69 -5.66 -14.64
N ASP A 42 -7.11 -6.81 -14.09
CA ASP A 42 -6.83 -8.14 -14.64
C ASP A 42 -7.87 -9.12 -14.07
N ASP A 43 -8.90 -9.43 -14.85
CA ASP A 43 -10.03 -10.28 -14.43
C ASP A 43 -9.66 -11.75 -14.19
N THR A 44 -8.41 -12.13 -14.41
CA THR A 44 -7.93 -13.51 -14.22
C THR A 44 -7.12 -13.70 -12.95
N ASN A 45 -6.73 -12.60 -12.28
CA ASN A 45 -5.81 -12.62 -11.16
C ASN A 45 -6.33 -11.86 -9.94
N ARG A 46 -5.58 -11.99 -8.85
CA ARG A 46 -5.76 -11.22 -7.62
C ARG A 46 -4.43 -10.66 -7.15
N ALA A 47 -4.48 -9.48 -6.55
CA ALA A 47 -3.32 -8.84 -5.96
C ALA A 47 -3.39 -8.95 -4.44
N TYR A 48 -2.30 -9.41 -3.82
CA TYR A 48 -2.16 -9.53 -2.37
C TYR A 48 -1.51 -8.29 -1.77
N GLY A 49 -1.88 -7.96 -0.54
CA GLY A 49 -1.33 -6.81 0.16
C GLY A 49 -1.63 -6.84 1.66
N VAL A 50 -1.30 -5.73 2.32
CA VAL A 50 -1.53 -5.52 3.75
C VAL A 50 -2.43 -4.31 3.93
N LEU A 51 -3.54 -4.51 4.63
CA LEU A 51 -4.41 -3.44 5.11
C LEU A 51 -3.91 -2.98 6.47
N MET A 52 -3.74 -1.67 6.65
CA MET A 52 -3.30 -1.07 7.91
C MET A 52 -4.27 0.04 8.31
N ALA A 53 -4.49 0.20 9.62
CA ALA A 53 -5.17 1.35 10.18
C ALA A 53 -4.17 2.50 10.39
N SER A 54 -4.52 3.69 9.90
CA SER A 54 -3.73 4.91 10.03
C SER A 54 -4.61 6.09 10.43
N ARG A 55 -4.03 7.13 11.04
CA ARG A 55 -4.75 8.38 11.32
C ARG A 55 -5.00 9.13 10.01
N ALA A 56 -6.11 9.87 9.94
CA ALA A 56 -6.45 10.63 8.74
C ALA A 56 -5.37 11.65 8.35
N ASP A 57 -4.75 12.31 9.33
CA ASP A 57 -3.64 13.25 9.07
C ASP A 57 -2.39 12.57 8.51
N ASP A 58 -2.10 11.33 8.93
CA ASP A 58 -0.97 10.56 8.40
C ASP A 58 -1.21 10.19 6.93
N VAL A 59 -2.45 9.81 6.59
CA VAL A 59 -2.85 9.53 5.21
C VAL A 59 -2.73 10.79 4.36
N ARG A 60 -3.20 11.94 4.84
CA ARG A 60 -3.07 13.21 4.12
C ARG A 60 -1.60 13.58 3.88
N ALA A 61 -0.76 13.48 4.91
CA ALA A 61 0.67 13.77 4.81
C ALA A 61 1.39 12.83 3.83
N LEU A 62 0.94 11.58 3.67
CA LEU A 62 1.45 10.66 2.64
C LEU A 62 1.16 11.18 1.22
N TYR A 63 -0.06 11.66 0.96
CA TYR A 63 -0.45 12.18 -0.35
C TYR A 63 0.24 13.51 -0.71
N GLU A 64 0.56 14.35 0.27
CA GLU A 64 1.30 15.60 0.05
C GLU A 64 2.78 15.38 -0.35
N ARG A 65 3.30 14.16 -0.16
CA ARG A 65 4.70 13.79 -0.42
C ARG A 65 4.90 12.97 -1.70
N LEU A 66 3.81 12.56 -2.38
CA LEU A 66 3.83 11.71 -3.58
C LEU A 66 4.03 12.49 -4.88
#